data_AF-A0A0B2RFZ0-F1
#
_entry.id   AF-A0A0B2RFZ0-F1
#
_cell.length_a   1.000
_cell.length_b   1.000
_cell.length_c   1.000
_cell.angle_alpha   90.00
_cell.angle_beta   90.00
_cell.angle_gamma   90.00
#
_symmetry.space_group_name_H-M   'P 1'
#
loop_
_entity.id
_entity.type
_entity.pdbx_description
1 polymer ?
#
loop_
_entity_poly.entity_id
_entity_poly.type
_entity_poly.pdbx_seq_one_letter_code
_entity_poly.pdbx_strand_id
1 'polypeptide(L)'
;IPDASRNGVAQETIQNTIRRSSKGMTQQEARQILGVTEETSWEEIVKKYGSLFENNTKNGSFYLQSKVHRAKECLEAVHQGKNPGTPC
;
A
#
# COMPACT_ATOMS: atom_id res chain seq x y z
N ILE A 1 24.81 -39.46 27.16
CA ILE A 1 25.19 -38.15 26.59
C ILE A 1 23.90 -37.43 26.22
N PRO A 2 23.58 -36.27 26.80
CA PRO A 2 22.27 -35.63 26.64
C PRO A 2 22.14 -34.94 25.28
N ASP A 3 21.02 -35.19 24.60
CA ASP A 3 20.62 -34.53 23.37
C ASP A 3 20.17 -33.09 23.68
N ALA A 4 20.89 -32.12 23.12
CA ALA A 4 20.60 -30.69 23.27
C ALA A 4 19.83 -30.19 22.06
N SER A 5 18.55 -30.56 21.96
CA SER A 5 17.63 -30.02 20.94
C SER A 5 16.67 -29.01 21.57
N ARG A 6 17.13 -27.77 21.78
CA ARG A 6 16.28 -26.60 22.03
C ARG A 6 16.64 -25.49 21.05
N ASN A 7 16.26 -25.65 19.79
CA ASN A 7 16.30 -24.57 18.81
C ASN A 7 14.87 -24.25 18.34
N GLY A 8 14.11 -23.58 19.21
CA GLY A 8 12.68 -23.30 19.03
C GLY A 8 12.34 -21.81 18.92
N VAL A 9 13.22 -20.96 18.37
CA VAL A 9 12.96 -19.51 18.28
C VAL A 9 13.21 -18.85 16.92
N ALA A 10 13.56 -19.60 15.87
CA ALA A 10 13.90 -19.00 14.57
C ALA A 10 12.74 -18.95 13.55
N GLN A 11 11.61 -19.65 13.80
CA GLN A 11 10.56 -19.83 12.79
C GLN A 11 9.43 -18.78 12.84
N GLU A 12 9.28 -18.04 13.94
CA GLU A 12 8.21 -17.06 14.08
C GLU A 12 8.51 -15.71 13.39
N THR A 13 9.79 -15.32 13.33
CA THR A 13 10.20 -14.03 12.75
C THR A 13 10.08 -14.01 11.22
N ILE A 14 10.30 -15.14 10.54
CA ILE A 14 10.27 -15.20 9.07
C ILE A 14 8.83 -15.15 8.55
N GLN A 15 7.88 -15.76 9.28
CA GLN A 15 6.46 -15.77 8.89
C GLN A 15 5.82 -14.37 8.96
N ASN A 16 6.24 -13.53 9.92
CA ASN A 16 5.73 -12.15 10.01
C ASN A 16 6.23 -11.27 8.84
N THR A 17 7.48 -11.45 8.40
CA THR A 17 8.06 -10.70 7.28
C THR A 17 7.42 -11.10 5.94
N ILE A 18 7.23 -12.40 5.69
CA ILE A 18 6.63 -12.89 4.42
C ILE A 18 5.14 -12.52 4.30
N ARG A 19 4.41 -12.45 5.43
CA ARG A 19 2.99 -12.04 5.44
C ARG A 19 2.77 -10.55 5.17
N ARG A 20 3.76 -9.69 5.40
CA ARG A 20 3.71 -8.27 5.00
C ARG A 20 3.99 -8.07 3.51
N SER A 21 4.85 -8.89 2.91
CA SER A 21 5.23 -8.80 1.49
C SER A 21 4.15 -9.25 0.51
N SER A 22 3.15 -10.01 1.00
CA SER A 22 2.17 -10.73 0.15
C SER A 22 0.76 -10.12 0.18
N LYS A 23 0.51 -9.10 0.99
CA LYS A 23 -0.80 -8.46 1.07
C LYS A 23 -0.84 -7.31 0.06
N GLY A 24 -1.78 -7.37 -0.88
CA GLY A 24 -1.98 -6.31 -1.88
C GLY A 24 -1.99 -4.91 -1.27
N MET A 25 -1.64 -3.93 -2.09
CA MET A 25 -1.41 -2.55 -1.66
C MET A 25 -2.58 -2.02 -0.82
N THR A 26 -2.30 -1.65 0.42
CA THR A 26 -3.34 -1.22 1.39
C THR A 26 -3.65 0.27 1.24
N GLN A 27 -4.80 0.71 1.77
CA GLN A 27 -5.14 2.14 1.79
C GLN A 27 -4.07 2.99 2.48
N GLN A 28 -3.50 2.51 3.58
CA GLN A 28 -2.41 3.22 4.26
C GLN A 28 -1.15 3.31 3.41
N GLU A 29 -0.82 2.27 2.66
CA GLU A 29 0.29 2.35 1.70
C GLU A 29 -0.02 3.32 0.57
N ALA A 30 -1.25 3.31 0.05
CA ALA A 30 -1.68 4.25 -0.98
C ALA A 30 -1.50 5.70 -0.55
N ARG A 31 -1.90 5.98 0.71
CA ARG A 31 -1.73 7.28 1.35
C ARG A 31 -0.28 7.68 1.49
N GLN A 32 0.58 6.75 1.92
CA GLN A 32 2.01 7.00 2.04
C GLN A 32 2.68 7.24 0.67
N ILE A 33 2.33 6.47 -0.36
CA ILE A 33 2.86 6.62 -1.72
C ILE A 33 2.50 8.00 -2.30
N LEU A 34 1.28 8.47 -2.03
CA LEU A 34 0.80 9.78 -2.50
C LEU A 34 1.13 10.93 -1.53
N GLY A 35 1.71 10.63 -0.37
CA GLY A 35 2.01 11.60 0.68
C GLY A 35 0.76 12.33 1.18
N VAL A 36 -0.37 11.63 1.29
CA VAL A 36 -1.66 12.17 1.73
C VAL A 36 -2.09 11.57 3.06
N THR A 37 -2.94 12.28 3.80
CA THR A 37 -3.50 11.85 5.08
C THR A 37 -4.96 11.42 4.93
N GLU A 38 -5.56 10.94 6.02
CA GLU A 38 -6.99 10.64 6.10
C GLU A 38 -7.90 11.84 5.87
N GLU A 39 -7.41 13.01 6.24
CA GLU A 39 -8.11 14.28 6.15
C GLU A 39 -7.99 14.92 4.77
N THR A 40 -7.18 14.35 3.88
CA THR A 40 -6.99 14.90 2.53
C THR A 40 -8.21 14.58 1.67
N SER A 41 -8.85 15.63 1.13
CA SER A 41 -9.96 15.50 0.19
C SER A 41 -9.54 14.78 -1.09
N TRP A 42 -10.50 14.12 -1.74
CA TRP A 42 -10.28 13.41 -3.01
C TRP A 42 -9.65 14.29 -4.10
N GLU A 43 -10.08 15.54 -4.19
CA GLU A 43 -9.54 16.51 -5.16
C GLU A 43 -8.04 16.75 -4.96
N GLU A 44 -7.61 16.92 -3.71
CA GLU A 44 -6.21 17.11 -3.35
C GLU A 44 -5.39 15.82 -3.57
N ILE A 45 -6.00 14.64 -3.37
CA ILE A 45 -5.38 13.35 -3.70
C ILE A 45 -5.12 13.26 -5.21
N VAL A 46 -6.09 13.58 -6.05
CA VAL A 46 -5.95 13.55 -7.52
C VAL A 46 -4.91 14.56 -7.99
N LYS A 47 -4.89 15.75 -7.39
CA LYS A 47 -3.89 16.79 -7.69
C LYS A 47 -2.47 16.35 -7.33
N LYS A 48 -2.26 15.83 -6.12
CA LYS A 48 -0.97 15.26 -5.69
C LYS A 48 -0.55 14.08 -6.56
N TYR A 49 -1.49 13.20 -6.90
CA TYR A 49 -1.26 12.10 -7.84
C TYR A 49 -0.75 12.62 -9.18
N GLY A 50 -1.38 13.63 -9.77
CA GLY A 50 -0.95 14.19 -11.06
C GLY A 50 0.48 14.73 -11.01
N SER A 51 0.80 15.53 -10.00
CA SER A 51 2.16 16.08 -9.83
C SER A 51 3.20 14.98 -9.58
N LEU A 52 2.89 14.00 -8.73
CA LEU A 52 3.77 12.86 -8.48
C LEU A 52 3.95 12.02 -9.73
N PHE A 53 2.86 11.69 -10.43
CA PHE A 53 2.90 10.84 -11.61
C PHE A 53 3.71 11.48 -12.74
N GLU A 54 3.50 12.77 -13.01
CA GLU A 54 4.28 13.47 -14.03
C GLU A 54 5.78 13.53 -13.67
N ASN A 55 6.10 13.87 -12.42
CA ASN A 55 7.49 13.91 -11.97
C ASN A 55 8.14 12.51 -12.01
N ASN A 56 7.39 11.46 -11.65
CA ASN A 56 7.84 10.07 -11.72
C ASN A 56 7.88 9.52 -13.15
N THR A 57 7.07 10.01 -14.08
CA THR A 57 7.19 9.67 -15.50
C THR A 57 8.46 10.28 -16.10
N LYS A 58 8.82 11.49 -15.67
CA LYS A 58 10.02 12.19 -16.17
C LYS A 58 11.32 11.71 -15.52
N ASN A 59 11.31 11.43 -14.22
CA ASN A 59 12.51 11.10 -13.43
C ASN A 59 12.48 9.72 -12.77
N GLY A 60 11.33 9.05 -12.75
CA GLY A 60 11.15 7.77 -12.08
C GLY A 60 11.23 6.58 -13.04
N SER A 61 10.97 5.40 -12.49
CA SER A 61 10.95 4.14 -13.24
C SER A 61 9.53 3.61 -13.35
N PHE A 62 9.30 2.71 -14.32
CA PHE A 62 8.02 2.03 -14.53
C PHE A 62 7.42 1.42 -13.25
N TYR A 63 8.27 0.90 -12.37
CA TYR A 63 7.85 0.37 -11.06
C TYR A 63 7.22 1.43 -10.17
N LEU A 64 7.82 2.62 -10.11
CA LEU A 64 7.37 3.72 -9.26
C LEU A 64 6.07 4.31 -9.80
N GLN A 65 5.96 4.43 -11.13
CA GLN A 65 4.74 4.83 -11.82
C GLN A 65 3.60 3.82 -11.57
N SER A 66 3.88 2.52 -11.65
CA SER A 66 2.92 1.45 -11.36
C SER A 66 2.46 1.48 -9.89
N LYS A 67 3.35 1.83 -8.95
CA LYS A 67 3.02 2.01 -7.52
C LYS A 67 2.11 3.22 -7.30
N VAL A 68 2.40 4.36 -7.92
CA VAL A 68 1.59 5.59 -7.83
C VAL A 68 0.20 5.37 -8.46
N HIS A 69 0.14 4.64 -9.58
CA HIS A 69 -1.14 4.26 -10.20
C HIS A 69 -1.97 3.34 -9.29
N ARG A 70 -1.36 2.28 -8.75
CA ARG A 70 -2.02 1.40 -7.78
C ARG A 70 -2.49 2.16 -6.54
N ALA A 71 -1.70 3.12 -6.05
CA ALA A 71 -2.08 4.03 -4.96
C ALA A 71 -3.38 4.75 -5.24
N LYS A 72 -3.49 5.36 -6.42
CA LYS A 72 -4.71 6.05 -6.85
C LYS A 72 -5.90 5.10 -6.93
N GLU A 73 -5.76 3.94 -7.58
CA GLU A 73 -6.84 2.95 -7.68
C GLU A 73 -7.31 2.43 -6.32
N CYS A 74 -6.39 2.26 -5.36
CA CYS A 74 -6.73 1.81 -4.00
C CYS A 74 -7.53 2.87 -3.23
N LEU A 75 -7.15 4.15 -3.34
CA LEU A 75 -7.93 5.25 -2.75
C LEU A 75 -9.26 5.46 -3.46
N GLU A 76 -9.30 5.28 -4.78
CA GLU A 76 -10.53 5.34 -5.58
C GLU A 76 -11.51 4.26 -5.14
N ALA A 77 -11.05 3.01 -5.01
CA ALA A 77 -11.87 1.89 -4.55
C ALA A 77 -12.43 2.14 -3.13
N VAL A 78 -11.66 2.77 -2.24
CA VAL A 78 -12.16 3.11 -0.90
C VAL A 78 -13.12 4.29 -0.95
N HIS A 79 -12.85 5.31 -1.77
CA HIS A 79 -13.76 6.44 -1.95
C HIS A 79 -15.09 6.00 -2.57
N GLN A 80 -15.04 5.14 -3.59
CA GLN A 80 -16.22 4.55 -4.23
C GLN A 80 -16.94 3.58 -3.29
N GLY A 81 -16.21 2.73 -2.56
CA GLY A 81 -16.76 1.83 -1.54
C GLY A 81 -17.35 2.55 -0.31
N LYS A 82 -17.02 3.84 -0.12
CA LYS A 82 -17.65 4.73 0.86
C LYS A 82 -19.00 5.30 0.37
N ASN A 83 -19.47 4.92 -0.82
CA ASN A 83 -20.88 5.05 -1.19
C ASN A 83 -21.60 3.76 -0.72
N PRO A 84 -22.23 3.74 0.47
CA PRO A 84 -23.09 2.63 0.88
C PRO A 84 -24.38 2.67 0.07
N GLY A 85 -24.35 2.15 -1.15
CA GLY A 85 -25.54 1.65 -1.84
C GLY A 85 -25.10 0.33 -2.47
N THR A 86 -25.49 -0.85 -2.00
CA THR A 86 -26.70 -1.26 -1.28
C THR A 86 -26.38 -2.67 -0.73
N PRO A 87 -26.82 -3.05 0.48
CA PRO A 87 -26.87 -4.46 0.83
C PRO A 87 -28.07 -5.10 0.11
N CYS A 88 -27.80 -6.09 -0.74
CA CYS A 88 -28.76 -7.15 -1.08
C CYS A 88 -27.99 -8.43 -1.37
#